data_AF-A0A959Z0W5-F1
#
_entry.id   AF-A0A959Z0W5-F1
#
_cell.length_a   1.000
_cell.length_b   1.000
_cell.length_c   1.000
_cell.angle_alpha   90.00
_cell.angle_beta   90.00
_cell.angle_gamma   90.00
#
_symmetry.space_group_name_H-M   'P 1'
#
loop_
_entity.id
_entity.type
_entity.pdbx_description
1 polymer ?
#
loop_
_entity_poly.entity_id
_entity_poly.type
_entity_poly.pdbx_seq_one_letter_code
_entity_poly.pdbx_strand_id
1 'polypeptide(L)'
;MLISQRPEAVLLLADGTVFKGRAVGAPGTTTGEICFNTGMTGYQEIFTDPSYTGQIMTMATAHVGNYGVKDEEVESGSVKIAGLVVKKFSEVWSRPGGHASLDDYL
;
A
#
# COMPACT_ATOMS: atom_id res chain seq x y z
N MET A 1 1.15 14.62 -8.08
CA MET A 1 2.48 15.13 -7.66
C MET A 1 3.45 13.98 -7.83
N LEU A 2 4.56 14.19 -8.56
CA LEU A 2 5.54 13.13 -8.80
C LEU A 2 5.99 12.49 -7.49
N ILE A 3 6.10 11.15 -7.43
CA ILE A 3 6.55 10.43 -6.22
C ILE A 3 7.88 11.00 -5.70
N SER A 4 8.77 11.42 -6.61
CA SER A 4 10.05 12.03 -6.29
C SER A 4 9.95 13.34 -5.49
N GLN A 5 8.81 14.02 -5.55
CA GLN A 5 8.57 15.29 -4.87
C GLN A 5 7.78 15.12 -3.55
N ARG A 6 7.28 13.92 -3.25
CA ARG A 6 6.55 13.67 -2.01
C ARG A 6 7.45 13.77 -0.76
N PRO A 7 6.86 14.03 0.43
CA PRO A 7 7.61 14.02 1.68
C PRO A 7 8.45 12.75 1.85
N GLU A 8 9.60 12.89 2.48
CA GLU A 8 10.43 11.74 2.84
C GLU A 8 9.71 10.88 3.89
N ALA A 9 9.89 9.57 3.79
CA ALA A 9 9.36 8.60 4.74
C ALA A 9 10.46 7.61 5.13
N VAL A 10 10.30 7.01 6.31
CA VAL A 10 11.23 6.03 6.86
C VAL A 10 10.47 4.80 7.35
N LEU A 11 10.95 3.63 6.96
CA LEU A 11 10.63 2.36 7.62
C LEU A 11 11.82 1.98 8.50
N LEU A 12 11.57 1.85 9.80
CA LEU A 12 12.53 1.42 10.80
C LEU A 12 12.11 0.05 11.32
N LEU A 13 13.01 -0.93 11.25
CA LEU A 13 12.80 -2.26 11.79
C LEU A 13 13.37 -2.37 13.21
N ALA A 14 12.88 -3.35 13.97
CA ALA A 14 13.28 -3.57 15.36
C ALA A 14 14.77 -3.91 15.52
N ASP A 15 15.41 -4.47 14.48
CA ASP A 15 16.86 -4.75 14.45
C ASP A 15 17.72 -3.52 14.14
N GLY A 16 17.11 -2.34 13.96
CA GLY A 16 17.77 -1.10 13.61
C GLY A 16 17.96 -0.89 12.11
N THR A 17 17.49 -1.80 11.26
CA THR A 17 17.51 -1.62 9.80
C THR A 17 16.61 -0.45 9.40
N VAL A 18 17.13 0.44 8.54
CA VAL A 18 16.43 1.64 8.09
C VAL A 18 16.29 1.63 6.57
N PHE A 19 15.07 1.80 6.09
CA PHE A 19 14.76 2.06 4.69
C PHE A 19 14.21 3.48 4.53
N LYS A 20 14.79 4.24 3.60
CA LYS A 20 14.32 5.58 3.25
C LYS A 20 13.49 5.52 1.98
N GLY A 21 12.40 6.26 1.95
CA GLY A 21 11.48 6.29 0.84
C GLY A 21 10.71 7.60 0.74
N ARG A 22 9.59 7.56 0.03
CA ARG A 22 8.67 8.67 -0.17
C ARG A 22 7.30 8.28 0.39
N ALA A 23 6.64 9.19 1.08
CA ALA A 23 5.32 8.93 1.66
C ALA A 23 4.25 8.77 0.58
N VAL A 24 3.38 7.78 0.73
CA VAL A 24 2.19 7.51 -0.10
C VAL A 24 1.01 7.12 0.79
N GLY A 25 -0.21 7.35 0.32
CA GLY A 25 -1.44 7.24 1.13
C GLY A 25 -1.50 8.29 2.25
N ALA A 26 -2.28 7.98 3.29
CA ALA A 26 -2.48 8.84 4.44
C ALA A 26 -1.17 9.28 5.15
N PRO A 27 -1.00 10.58 5.46
CA PRO A 27 0.16 11.06 6.20
C PRO A 27 0.10 10.62 7.67
N GLY A 28 1.24 10.21 8.24
CA GLY A 28 1.31 9.89 9.65
C GLY A 28 2.47 8.96 10.01
N THR A 29 2.37 8.35 11.19
CA THR A 29 3.29 7.33 11.67
C THR A 29 2.46 6.17 12.20
N THR A 30 2.87 4.96 11.85
CA THR A 30 2.21 3.71 12.20
C THR A 30 3.25 2.69 12.63
N THR A 31 2.83 1.69 13.40
CA THR A 31 3.68 0.61 13.87
C THR A 31 2.92 -0.70 13.75
N GLY A 32 3.62 -1.78 13.40
CA GLY A 32 3.00 -3.09 13.25
C GLY A 32 4.04 -4.16 12.95
N GLU A 33 3.60 -5.40 12.95
CA GLU A 33 4.39 -6.51 12.42
C GLU A 33 4.58 -6.31 10.91
N ILE A 34 5.82 -6.37 10.43
CA ILE A 34 6.08 -6.34 8.99
C ILE A 34 5.86 -7.73 8.40
N CYS A 35 5.05 -7.81 7.35
CA CYS A 35 4.80 -9.04 6.61
C CYS A 35 5.01 -8.81 5.11
N PHE A 36 5.07 -9.90 4.34
CA PHE A 36 5.16 -9.82 2.89
C PHE A 36 4.15 -10.75 2.21
N ASN A 37 3.63 -10.32 1.07
CA ASN A 37 2.72 -11.11 0.25
C ASN A 37 3.29 -11.28 -1.17
N THR A 38 3.27 -12.51 -1.68
CA THR A 38 3.80 -12.89 -3.01
C THR A 38 2.78 -12.76 -4.13
N GLY A 39 1.54 -12.37 -3.81
CA GLY A 39 0.49 -12.04 -4.76
C GLY A 39 0.95 -10.96 -5.73
N MET A 40 0.85 -11.26 -7.03
CA MET A 40 1.25 -10.33 -8.09
C MET A 40 0.13 -9.35 -8.47
N THR A 41 -1.11 -9.69 -8.09
CA THR A 41 -2.36 -8.95 -8.32
C THR A 41 -3.22 -9.04 -7.07
N GLY A 42 -4.37 -8.37 -7.07
CA GLY A 42 -5.32 -8.40 -5.95
C GLY A 42 -4.86 -7.61 -4.72
N TYR A 43 -4.17 -6.48 -4.91
CA TYR A 43 -3.65 -5.71 -3.78
C TYR A 43 -4.79 -5.14 -2.94
N GLN A 44 -5.95 -4.82 -3.53
CA GLN A 44 -7.05 -4.21 -2.80
C GLN A 44 -7.72 -5.22 -1.87
N GLU A 45 -7.95 -6.43 -2.37
CA GLU A 45 -8.43 -7.57 -1.62
C GLU A 45 -7.47 -7.87 -0.45
N ILE A 46 -6.16 -7.91 -0.72
CA ILE A 46 -5.12 -8.07 0.32
C ILE A 46 -5.18 -6.95 1.36
N PHE A 47 -5.34 -5.68 0.96
CA PHE A 47 -5.34 -4.56 1.90
C PHE A 47 -6.60 -4.51 2.77
N THR A 48 -7.69 -5.13 2.30
CA THR A 48 -8.98 -5.18 2.99
C THR A 48 -9.25 -6.51 3.71
N ASP A 49 -8.37 -7.50 3.59
CA ASP A 49 -8.48 -8.77 4.31
C ASP A 49 -8.25 -8.57 5.84
N PRO A 50 -9.23 -8.91 6.70
CA PRO A 50 -9.11 -8.80 8.16
C PRO A 50 -7.91 -9.53 8.76
N SER A 51 -7.37 -10.55 8.08
CA SER A 51 -6.22 -11.34 8.52
C SER A 51 -4.94 -10.52 8.64
N TYR A 52 -4.85 -9.38 7.94
CA TYR A 52 -3.69 -8.47 7.98
C TYR A 52 -3.86 -7.28 8.93
N THR A 53 -4.87 -7.31 9.81
CA THR A 53 -5.14 -6.21 10.75
C THR A 53 -3.91 -5.89 11.59
N GLY A 54 -3.47 -4.62 11.57
CA GLY A 54 -2.33 -4.17 12.38
C GLY A 54 -0.95 -4.46 11.77
N GLN A 55 -0.90 -5.09 10.59
CA GLN A 55 0.37 -5.44 9.94
C GLN A 55 0.79 -4.37 8.92
N ILE A 56 2.10 -4.19 8.77
CA ILE A 56 2.72 -3.37 7.73
C ILE A 56 2.99 -4.29 6.54
N MET A 57 2.20 -4.15 5.48
CA MET A 57 2.22 -5.02 4.32
C MET A 57 3.31 -4.62 3.32
N THR A 58 4.17 -5.57 2.96
CA THR A 58 5.12 -5.44 1.85
C THR A 58 4.68 -6.28 0.65
N MET A 59 4.52 -5.66 -0.51
CA MET A 59 4.14 -6.38 -1.73
C MET A 59 5.38 -6.87 -2.49
N ALA A 60 5.39 -8.15 -2.89
CA ALA A 60 6.44 -8.68 -3.75
C ALA A 60 6.37 -8.12 -5.19
N THR A 61 5.16 -7.81 -5.67
CA THR A 61 4.99 -7.16 -6.97
C THR A 61 5.66 -5.78 -6.97
N ALA A 62 6.39 -5.48 -8.04
CA ALA A 62 7.13 -4.23 -8.12
C ALA A 62 6.22 -3.01 -8.31
N HIS A 63 5.05 -3.18 -8.93
CA HIS A 63 4.13 -2.12 -9.30
C HIS A 63 2.81 -2.29 -8.55
N VAL A 64 2.51 -1.35 -7.65
CA VAL A 64 1.27 -1.32 -6.85
C VAL A 64 0.50 -0.04 -7.15
N GLY A 65 -0.83 -0.15 -7.27
CA GLY A 65 -1.72 0.96 -7.65
C GLY A 65 -1.94 1.13 -9.16
N ASN A 66 -1.32 0.31 -10.00
CA ASN A 66 -1.35 0.44 -11.46
C ASN A 66 -2.73 0.20 -12.08
N TYR A 67 -3.66 -0.44 -11.37
CA TYR A 67 -5.03 -0.66 -11.84
C TYR A 67 -6.10 0.03 -10.97
N GLY A 68 -5.69 0.93 -10.08
CA GLY A 68 -6.61 1.75 -9.27
C GLY A 68 -7.34 0.91 -8.22
N VAL A 69 -8.52 1.37 -7.83
CA VAL A 69 -9.41 0.62 -6.92
C VAL A 69 -10.78 0.42 -7.53
N LYS A 70 -11.47 -0.63 -7.05
CA LYS A 70 -12.82 -1.01 -7.48
C LYS A 70 -13.67 -1.45 -6.29
N ASP A 71 -14.91 -0.98 -6.23
CA ASP A 71 -15.79 -1.19 -5.06
C ASP A 71 -16.10 -2.68 -4.79
N GLU A 72 -16.02 -3.55 -5.81
CA GLU A 72 -16.26 -4.99 -5.63
C GLU A 72 -15.02 -5.79 -5.21
N GLU A 73 -13.83 -5.17 -5.14
CA GLU A 73 -12.56 -5.83 -4.78
C GLU A 73 -12.19 -5.55 -3.33
N VAL A 74 -13.17 -5.70 -2.43
CA VAL A 74 -13.02 -5.50 -1.00
C VAL A 74 -13.42 -6.77 -0.23
N GLU A 75 -12.53 -7.26 0.63
CA GLU A 75 -12.79 -8.42 1.50
C GLU A 75 -13.41 -8.01 2.85
N SER A 76 -13.44 -6.71 3.13
CA SER A 76 -14.13 -6.15 4.30
C SER A 76 -14.48 -4.67 4.12
N GLY A 77 -15.23 -4.11 5.07
CA GLY A 77 -15.74 -2.74 5.00
C GLY A 77 -14.69 -1.61 5.17
N SER A 78 -13.40 -1.92 5.28
CA SER A 78 -12.33 -0.92 5.32
C SER A 78 -10.97 -1.54 4.99
N VAL A 79 -9.97 -0.69 4.69
CA VAL A 79 -8.56 -1.11 4.74
C VAL A 79 -8.22 -1.62 6.14
N LYS A 80 -7.44 -2.70 6.22
CA LYS A 80 -7.06 -3.42 7.45
C LYS A 80 -5.58 -3.38 7.75
N ILE A 81 -4.73 -3.28 6.73
CA ILE A 81 -3.29 -3.11 6.91
C ILE A 81 -3.01 -1.80 7.67
N ALA A 82 -2.03 -1.83 8.57
CA ALA A 82 -1.59 -0.67 9.33
C ALA A 82 -0.65 0.25 8.52
N GLY A 83 -0.02 -0.28 7.48
CA GLY A 83 0.85 0.46 6.58
C GLY A 83 1.21 -0.35 5.33
N LEU A 84 1.69 0.35 4.30
CA LEU A 84 2.05 -0.22 3.01
C LEU A 84 3.50 0.13 2.66
N VAL A 85 4.29 -0.88 2.25
CA VAL A 85 5.66 -0.73 1.78
C VAL A 85 5.77 -1.33 0.38
N VAL A 86 6.14 -0.51 -0.60
CA VAL A 86 6.21 -0.93 -2.02
C VAL A 86 7.47 -0.44 -2.70
N LYS A 87 7.90 -1.18 -3.72
CA LYS A 87 9.06 -0.81 -4.54
C LYS A 87 8.75 0.33 -5.51
N LYS A 88 7.61 0.27 -6.21
CA LYS A 88 7.10 1.36 -7.05
C LYS A 88 5.60 1.52 -6.84
N PHE A 89 5.23 2.69 -6.31
CA PHE A 89 3.85 3.13 -6.27
C PHE A 89 3.47 3.76 -7.62
N SER A 90 2.34 3.37 -8.17
CA SER A 90 1.86 3.89 -9.44
C SER A 90 1.06 5.17 -9.23
N GLU A 91 1.50 6.26 -9.84
CA GLU A 91 0.78 7.54 -9.81
C GLU A 91 -0.41 7.58 -10.76
N VAL A 92 -0.36 6.73 -11.79
CA VAL A 92 -1.39 6.63 -12.82
C VAL A 92 -1.92 5.21 -12.78
N TRP A 93 -3.24 5.09 -12.75
CA TRP A 93 -3.90 3.81 -12.88
C TRP A 93 -4.58 3.70 -14.23
N SER A 94 -4.72 2.46 -14.72
CA SER A 94 -5.40 2.19 -15.97
C SER A 94 -6.08 0.83 -15.92
N ARG A 95 -7.42 0.85 -15.79
CA ARG A 95 -8.25 -0.34 -15.87
C ARG A 95 -9.69 0.06 -16.25
N PRO A 96 -10.36 -0.69 -17.15
CA PRO A 96 -11.80 -0.51 -17.38
C PRO A 96 -12.59 -0.70 -16.09
N GLY A 97 -13.45 0.28 -15.75
CA GLY A 97 -14.29 0.22 -14.56
C GLY A 97 -13.55 0.43 -13.24
N GLY A 98 -12.34 0.99 -13.23
CA GLY A 98 -11.73 1.52 -12.01
C GLY A 98 -12.39 2.84 -11.59
N HIS A 99 -12.47 3.09 -10.28
CA HIS A 99 -13.24 4.20 -9.72
C HIS A 99 -12.39 5.31 -9.09
N ALA A 100 -11.20 4.99 -8.60
CA ALA A 100 -10.28 5.97 -8.01
C ALA A 100 -8.82 5.50 -8.06
N SER A 101 -7.90 6.41 -7.72
CA SER A 101 -6.51 6.05 -7.51
C SER A 101 -6.35 5.28 -6.20
N LEU A 102 -5.31 4.44 -6.10
CA LEU A 102 -4.99 3.78 -4.84
C LEU A 102 -4.57 4.80 -3.76
N ASP A 103 -4.03 5.95 -4.14
CA ASP A 103 -3.57 6.97 -3.19
C ASP A 103 -4.75 7.69 -2.52
N ASP A 104 -5.83 7.94 -3.25
CA ASP A 104 -7.05 8.53 -2.69
C ASP A 104 -7.82 7.53 -1.79
N TYR A 105 -7.60 6.23 -2.02
CA TYR A 105 -8.24 5.15 -1.25
C TYR A 105 -7.55 4.85 0.09
N LEU A 106 -6.25 5.17 0.22
CA LEU A 106 -5.41 4.90 1.39
C LEU A 106 -5.28 6.12 2.31
#